data_AF-A0A377WME9-F1
#
_entry.id   AF-A0A377WME9-F1
#
_cell.length_a   1.000
_cell.length_b   1.000
_cell.length_c   1.000
_cell.angle_alpha   90.00
_cell.angle_beta   90.00
_cell.angle_gamma   90.00
#
_symmetry.space_group_name_H-M   'P 1'
#
loop_
_entity.id
_entity.type
_entity.pdbx_description
1 polymer ?
#
loop_
_entity_poly.entity_id
_entity_poly.type
_entity_poly.pdbx_seq_one_letter_code
_entity_poly.pdbx_strand_id
1 'polypeptide(L)'
;MKAIICFAKWPPTAGFFPGQWALSGGGVEPGERIEEALRREIREELGEKLILTHIAPWCFRDDTRVKTYPDGHQETIYMIYLIFDCVSANRDVTNQRGV
;
A
#
# COMPACT_ATOMS: atom_id res chain seq x y z
N MET A 1 -10.64 2.95 18.98
CA MET A 1 -10.08 3.46 17.71
C MET A 1 -8.96 2.54 17.30
N LYS A 2 -9.17 1.80 16.21
CA LYS A 2 -8.23 0.86 15.61
C LYS A 2 -8.30 1.17 14.12
N ALA A 3 -7.17 1.60 13.58
CA ALA A 3 -6.92 1.83 12.17
C ALA A 3 -5.39 1.77 12.06
N ILE A 4 -4.85 0.68 11.53
CA ILE A 4 -3.46 0.68 11.13
C ILE A 4 -3.38 1.43 9.82
N ILE A 5 -3.11 2.70 9.99
CA ILE A 5 -2.64 3.60 8.96
C ILE A 5 -1.12 3.54 9.04
N CYS A 6 -0.51 2.67 8.25
CA CYS A 6 0.93 2.69 8.04
C CYS A 6 1.24 3.73 6.98
N PHE A 7 1.66 4.90 7.44
CA PHE A 7 2.22 5.90 6.55
C PHE A 7 3.64 5.50 6.18
N ALA A 8 3.86 5.32 4.89
CA ALA A 8 5.17 5.14 4.28
C ALA A 8 5.47 6.41 3.46
N LYS A 9 6.71 6.90 3.52
CA LYS A 9 7.09 8.10 2.76
C LYS A 9 7.52 7.65 1.38
N TRP A 10 6.89 8.07 0.29
CA TRP A 10 7.36 7.62 -1.03
C TRP A 10 8.79 8.13 -1.31
N PRO A 11 9.62 7.35 -2.03
CA PRO A 11 10.94 7.81 -2.46
C PRO A 11 10.81 9.14 -3.22
N PRO A 12 11.76 10.07 -3.09
CA PRO A 12 11.69 11.36 -3.78
C PRO A 12 11.67 11.24 -5.31
N THR A 13 12.09 10.09 -5.84
CA THR A 13 12.31 9.83 -7.27
C THR A 13 11.33 8.83 -7.89
N ALA A 14 10.36 8.30 -7.13
CA ALA A 14 9.47 7.24 -7.61
C ALA A 14 8.06 7.31 -7.00
N GLY A 15 7.08 6.81 -7.76
CA GLY A 15 5.68 6.64 -7.30
C GLY A 15 4.74 7.79 -7.68
N PHE A 16 3.50 7.71 -7.18
CA PHE A 16 2.46 8.72 -7.43
C PHE A 16 2.58 9.96 -6.53
N PHE A 17 3.30 9.86 -5.42
CA PHE A 17 3.36 10.90 -4.38
C PHE A 17 4.79 11.17 -3.91
N PRO A 18 5.72 11.59 -4.80
CA PRO A 18 7.14 11.70 -4.47
C PRO A 18 7.38 12.54 -3.20
N GLY A 19 8.04 11.95 -2.20
CA GLY A 19 8.37 12.61 -0.94
C GLY A 19 7.21 12.85 0.03
N GLN A 20 6.00 12.40 -0.28
CA GLN A 20 4.84 12.52 0.61
C GLN A 20 4.60 11.25 1.40
N TRP A 21 3.94 11.40 2.56
CA TRP A 21 3.43 10.28 3.33
C TRP A 21 2.14 9.75 2.68
N ALA A 22 2.07 8.45 2.48
CA ALA A 22 0.89 7.77 1.95
C ALA A 22 0.61 6.48 2.70
N LEU A 23 -0.60 5.95 2.58
CA LEU A 23 -0.91 4.61 3.04
C LEU A 23 -0.12 3.57 2.24
N SER A 24 0.43 2.57 2.93
CA SER A 24 1.01 1.37 2.31
C SER A 24 -0.03 0.61 1.49
N GLY A 25 0.38 0.00 0.39
CA GLY A 25 -0.49 -0.84 -0.44
C GLY A 25 -0.06 -0.90 -1.91
N GLY A 26 -0.60 -1.89 -2.61
CA GLY A 26 -0.28 -2.15 -4.01
C GLY A 26 -1.37 -2.91 -4.74
N GLY A 27 -1.02 -3.42 -5.92
CA GLY A 27 -1.97 -4.10 -6.81
C GLY A 27 -2.26 -5.52 -6.37
N VAL A 28 -3.46 -6.01 -6.72
CA VAL A 28 -3.81 -7.44 -6.62
C VAL A 28 -3.27 -8.15 -7.86
N GLU A 29 -2.56 -9.25 -7.67
CA GLU A 29 -2.04 -10.04 -8.78
C GLU A 29 -3.09 -11.00 -9.36
N PRO A 30 -2.98 -11.41 -10.65
CA PRO A 30 -3.90 -12.37 -11.24
C PRO A 30 -3.93 -13.70 -10.47
N GLY A 31 -5.12 -14.10 -10.02
CA GLY A 31 -5.33 -15.34 -9.26
C GLY A 31 -5.18 -15.19 -7.74
N GLU A 32 -4.82 -13.99 -7.26
CA GLU A 32 -4.67 -13.69 -5.84
C GLU A 32 -6.00 -13.22 -5.22
N ARG A 33 -6.33 -13.67 -4.01
CA ARG A 33 -7.44 -13.08 -3.25
C ARG A 33 -7.02 -11.71 -2.73
N ILE A 34 -7.97 -10.79 -2.59
CA ILE A 34 -7.69 -9.41 -2.14
C ILE A 34 -6.95 -9.38 -0.78
N GLU A 35 -7.32 -10.27 0.16
CA GLU A 35 -6.63 -10.34 1.45
C GLU A 35 -5.21 -10.92 1.35
N GLU A 36 -4.96 -11.83 0.41
CA GLU A 36 -3.63 -12.36 0.15
C GLU A 36 -2.72 -11.25 -0.39
N ALA A 37 -3.22 -10.45 -1.34
CA ALA A 37 -2.53 -9.27 -1.87
C ALA A 37 -2.21 -8.26 -0.77
N LEU A 38 -3.19 -7.95 0.09
CA LEU A 38 -2.98 -7.05 1.22
C LEU A 38 -1.87 -7.53 2.16
N ARG A 39 -1.87 -8.83 2.48
CA ARG A 39 -0.84 -9.42 3.37
C ARG A 39 0.54 -9.46 2.70
N ARG A 40 0.59 -9.71 1.39
CA ARG A 40 1.83 -9.65 0.59
C ARG A 40 2.41 -8.24 0.57
N GLU A 41 1.61 -7.23 0.23
CA GLU A 41 2.09 -5.83 0.18
C GLU A 41 2.57 -5.35 1.56
N ILE A 42 1.84 -5.69 2.63
CA ILE A 42 2.29 -5.39 3.99
C ILE A 42 3.64 -6.04 4.30
N ARG A 43 3.84 -7.29 3.87
CA ARG A 43 5.12 -7.98 4.04
C ARG A 43 6.24 -7.27 3.28
N GLU A 44 5.97 -6.87 2.04
CA GLU A 44 6.95 -6.26 1.13
C GLU A 44 7.32 -4.82 1.55
N GLU A 45 6.37 -4.05 2.07
CA GLU A 45 6.60 -2.65 2.43
C GLU A 45 6.98 -2.48 3.91
N LEU A 46 6.34 -3.25 4.80
CA LEU A 46 6.45 -3.08 6.26
C LEU A 46 7.21 -4.23 6.93
N GLY A 47 7.48 -5.31 6.22
CA GLY A 47 8.27 -6.45 6.68
C GLY A 47 7.47 -7.60 7.30
N GLU A 48 8.08 -8.78 7.31
CA GLU A 48 7.51 -10.02 7.83
C GLU A 48 7.26 -10.05 9.34
N LYS A 49 7.91 -9.14 10.09
CA LYS A 49 7.78 -9.09 11.55
C LYS A 49 6.48 -8.45 12.01
N LEU A 50 5.78 -7.70 11.15
CA LEU A 50 4.51 -7.08 11.50
C LEU A 50 3.40 -8.12 11.53
N ILE A 51 2.76 -8.28 12.69
CA ILE A 51 1.73 -9.32 12.90
C ILE A 51 0.36 -8.66 12.88
N LEU A 52 -0.45 -8.95 11.87
CA LEU A 52 -1.86 -8.54 11.81
C LEU A 52 -2.76 -9.53 12.55
N THR A 53 -3.60 -8.98 13.43
CA THR A 53 -4.60 -9.71 14.24
C THR A 53 -6.03 -9.52 13.74
N HIS A 54 -6.29 -8.46 12.99
CA HIS A 54 -7.60 -8.20 12.39
C HIS A 54 -7.44 -7.53 11.03
N ILE A 55 -8.27 -7.93 10.08
CA ILE A 55 -8.40 -7.35 8.75
C ILE A 55 -9.89 -7.37 8.42
N ALA A 56 -10.46 -6.22 8.08
CA ALA A 56 -11.84 -6.11 7.63
C ALA A 56 -11.94 -5.09 6.49
N PRO A 57 -12.75 -5.36 5.44
CA PRO A 57 -13.05 -4.34 4.44
C PRO A 57 -13.71 -3.13 5.11
N TRP A 58 -13.25 -1.92 4.79
CA TRP A 58 -13.83 -0.69 5.33
C TRP A 58 -14.59 0.09 4.27
N CYS A 59 -13.93 0.48 3.19
CA CYS A 59 -14.55 1.20 2.09
C CYS A 59 -13.78 0.99 0.79
N PHE A 60 -14.38 1.41 -0.33
CA PHE A 60 -13.70 1.47 -1.61
C PHE A 60 -13.97 2.81 -2.28
N ARG A 61 -13.06 3.22 -3.16
CA ARG A 61 -13.27 4.36 -4.05
C ARG A 61 -12.47 4.17 -5.33
N ASP A 62 -12.93 4.74 -6.43
CA ASP A 62 -12.13 4.86 -7.64
C ASP A 62 -11.34 6.18 -7.66
N ASP A 63 -10.32 6.23 -8.49
CA ASP A 63 -9.49 7.42 -8.73
C ASP A 63 -8.76 7.25 -10.07
N THR A 64 -8.42 8.37 -10.70
CA THR A 64 -7.66 8.40 -11.94
C THR A 64 -6.40 9.19 -11.71
N ARG A 65 -5.24 8.57 -11.94
CA ARG A 65 -3.93 9.17 -11.70
C ARG A 65 -3.06 9.09 -12.93
N VAL A 66 -2.26 10.13 -13.14
CA VAL A 66 -1.20 10.13 -14.15
C VAL A 66 0.10 9.71 -13.47
N LYS A 67 0.69 8.61 -13.95
CA LYS A 67 2.01 8.15 -13.51
C LYS A 67 3.05 8.58 -14.52
N THR A 68 4.08 9.27 -14.04
CA THR A 68 5.26 9.62 -14.85
C THR A 68 6.34 8.57 -14.60
N TYR A 69 6.80 7.94 -15.66
CA TYR A 69 7.88 6.95 -15.62
C TYR A 69 9.26 7.63 -15.73
N PRO A 70 10.36 6.95 -15.35
CA PRO A 70 11.71 7.53 -15.38
C PRO A 70 12.18 8.01 -16.77
N ASP A 71 11.63 7.45 -17.84
CA ASP A 71 11.89 7.84 -19.23
C ASP A 71 11.07 9.08 -19.68
N GLY A 72 10.23 9.62 -18.80
CA GLY A 72 9.36 10.76 -19.06
C GLY A 72 8.00 10.40 -19.67
N HIS A 73 7.75 9.13 -19.99
CA HIS A 73 6.44 8.69 -20.45
C HIS A 73 5.39 8.88 -19.35
N GLN A 74 4.18 9.28 -19.74
CA GLN A 74 3.05 9.43 -18.84
C GLN A 74 1.93 8.48 -19.21
N GLU A 75 1.40 7.79 -18.21
CA GLU A 75 0.28 6.88 -18.37
C GLU A 75 -0.85 7.27 -17.43
N THR A 76 -2.07 7.31 -17.95
CA THR A 76 -3.27 7.50 -17.13
C THR A 76 -3.74 6.15 -16.62
N ILE A 77 -3.74 5.99 -15.31
CA ILE A 77 -4.07 4.76 -14.61
C ILE A 77 -5.37 4.99 -13.84
N TYR A 78 -6.36 4.17 -14.14
CA TYR A 78 -7.61 4.07 -13.39
C TYR A 78 -7.43 3.05 -12.28
N MET A 79 -7.70 3.45 -11.05
CA MET A 79 -7.50 2.60 -9.87
C MET A 79 -8.80 2.49 -9.08
N ILE A 80 -9.03 1.31 -8.51
CA ILE A 80 -10.04 1.10 -7.48
C ILE A 80 -9.27 0.80 -6.20
N TYR A 81 -9.34 1.71 -5.24
CA TYR A 81 -8.80 1.50 -3.91
C TYR A 81 -9.75 0.65 -3.11
N LEU A 82 -9.24 -0.47 -2.58
CA LEU A 82 -9.91 -1.30 -1.59
C LEU A 82 -9.23 -1.04 -0.25
N ILE A 83 -9.94 -0.40 0.67
CA ILE A 83 -9.38 0.08 1.93
C ILE A 83 -9.84 -0.84 3.04
N PHE A 84 -8.88 -1.32 3.84
CA PHE A 84 -9.10 -2.24 4.94
C PHE A 84 -8.83 -1.56 6.27
N ASP A 85 -9.67 -1.86 7.25
CA ASP A 85 -9.35 -1.62 8.66
C ASP A 85 -8.53 -2.79 9.19
N CYS A 86 -7.34 -2.48 9.70
CA CYS A 86 -6.35 -3.45 10.13
C CYS A 86 -5.92 -3.20 11.57
N VAL A 87 -5.62 -4.28 12.30
CA VAL A 87 -5.09 -4.24 13.67
C VAL A 87 -3.90 -5.16 13.77
N SER A 88 -2.84 -4.74 14.44
CA SER A 88 -1.61 -5.48 14.63
C SER A 88 -1.41 -5.79 16.10
N ALA A 89 -0.74 -6.91 16.35
CA ALA A 89 -0.29 -7.26 17.69
C ALA A 89 0.93 -6.44 18.13
N ASN A 90 1.76 -6.03 17.18
CA ASN A 90 3.04 -5.35 17.41
C ASN A 90 3.25 -4.16 16.47
N ARG A 91 4.42 -3.53 16.55
CA ARG A 91 4.83 -2.39 15.71
C ARG A 91 6.22 -2.62 15.08
N ASP A 92 6.62 -3.88 14.93
CA ASP A 92 7.92 -4.26 14.41
C ASP A 92 7.93 -4.12 12.88
N VAL A 93 8.18 -2.89 12.41
CA VAL A 93 8.24 -2.55 10.99
C VAL A 93 9.69 -2.56 10.53
N THR A 94 9.98 -3.30 9.46
CA THR A 94 11.26 -3.24 8.77
C THR A 94 10.99 -2.76 7.35
N ASN A 95 11.40 -1.53 7.03
CA ASN A 95 11.20 -0.97 5.70
C ASN A 95 12.06 -1.72 4.67
N GLN A 96 11.45 -2.62 3.90
CA GLN A 96 12.16 -3.47 2.93
C GLN A 96 12.20 -2.86 1.53
N ARG A 97 11.30 -1.92 1.19
CA ARG A 97 11.24 -1.25 -0.12
C ARG A 97 11.86 0.15 -0.16
N GLY A 98 12.38 0.68 0.94
CA GLY A 98 12.98 2.01 0.96
C GLY A 98 11.98 3.12 0.65
N VAL A 99 10.74 2.94 1.11
CA VAL A 99 9.70 3.98 1.17
C VAL A 99 10.06 4.91 2.33
#